data_AF-A0A9Q9EQW4-F1
#
_entry.id   AF-A0A9Q9EQW4-F1
#
_cell.length_a   1.000
_cell.length_b   1.000
_cell.length_c   1.000
_cell.angle_alpha   90.00
_cell.angle_beta   90.00
_cell.angle_gamma   90.00
#
_symmetry.space_group_name_H-M   'P 1'
#
loop_
_entity.id
_entity.type
_entity.pdbx_description
1 polymer ?
#
loop_
_entity_poly.entity_id
_entity_poly.type
_entity_poly.pdbx_seq_one_letter_code
_entity_poly.pdbx_strand_id
1 'polypeptide(L)'
;MTGGLVFFPRDVVNAFSLDSLIKSLETEQMPYELLSAQAVADRWPQFQLPANVDAVYTHDSGILLAAKSVAAMQSLARLNGAVLKENTLVDRIVPNKSEDGYLLETSKGQILANKVILATDAWSNKLLEPLGTHIPLSVTQEQVTYFQLNPETIGDYTPQRLPVWIWFGEKSFYGFPTYGEPTIKVAQDSSGNYMTPENRTFTPSPTILQDLVEFTEALIPAKGVVNRTITCQYTITPNRQLIMSPLARHPSIILGLGAAIGFKYAPAIGRVLAELAIDGESSEDIANFSIPRSIRESWSYGLDGRLAKGPKYQDVEGFDKTTNSLFPVHVHEDQLGFIWINLDSSATPVPWAQDYEGVDTRPRMKTYDLTKYTFDHQWSITGNFNWKTLADNYNEDFTKYYVETKGGQIEHWNTAKEGEEGNFQILSSFLYPNATITVAPAFFYIGRWIPTSAGETRMEYEYYRRSDGKTDDKDFHFYVETFKQVLQEDKDLCTAAQKNLNAGIYQNGQLHLEAEKTCLCPAAIMLRGPLYFQNLTKMLFMAHHEEEQQNGGLPIWPAVPKHSITAANETEIAFCANLACGELASQRELSWWSGL
;
A
#
# COMPACT_ATOMS: atom_id res chain seq x y z
N MET A 1 -21.51 17.24 20.95
CA MET A 1 -20.73 18.45 21.28
C MET A 1 -19.81 18.77 20.12
N THR A 2 -20.33 19.55 19.20
CA THR A 2 -19.63 20.14 18.06
C THR A 2 -20.01 21.62 18.08
N GLY A 3 -19.04 22.52 17.98
CA GLY A 3 -19.36 23.95 18.01
C GLY A 3 -18.38 24.79 18.81
N GLY A 4 -18.81 26.01 19.10
CA GLY A 4 -18.02 27.09 19.68
C GLY A 4 -18.13 28.33 18.82
N LEU A 5 -17.08 29.14 18.82
CA LEU A 5 -16.95 30.30 17.97
C LEU A 5 -16.07 29.97 16.76
N VAL A 6 -16.60 30.11 15.55
CA VAL A 6 -15.88 29.77 14.32
C VAL A 6 -15.71 31.02 13.49
N PHE A 7 -14.47 31.40 13.20
CA PHE A 7 -14.11 32.61 12.47
C PHE A 7 -13.78 32.32 11.00
N PHE A 8 -14.31 33.17 10.11
CA PHE A 8 -14.13 33.11 8.66
C PHE A 8 -13.70 34.49 8.12
N PRO A 9 -12.41 34.69 7.83
CA PRO A 9 -11.95 35.84 7.07
C PRO A 9 -12.51 35.82 5.64
N ARG A 10 -13.17 36.90 5.21
CA ARG A 10 -13.86 36.95 3.91
C ARG A 10 -12.94 36.89 2.68
N ASP A 11 -11.67 37.20 2.86
CA ASP A 11 -10.63 37.23 1.84
C ASP A 11 -9.94 35.87 1.61
N VAL A 12 -10.28 34.86 2.41
CA VAL A 12 -9.71 33.52 2.30
C VAL A 12 -10.71 32.56 1.66
N VAL A 13 -10.30 31.93 0.56
CA VAL A 13 -11.07 30.84 -0.06
C VAL A 13 -10.59 29.51 0.51
N ASN A 14 -11.43 28.88 1.33
CA ASN A 14 -11.18 27.57 1.94
C ASN A 14 -12.18 26.53 1.43
N ALA A 15 -11.78 25.26 1.42
CA ALA A 15 -12.67 24.14 1.08
C ALA A 15 -13.87 24.00 2.05
N PHE A 16 -13.71 24.52 3.27
CA PHE A 16 -14.78 24.69 4.25
C PHE A 16 -15.11 26.18 4.35
N SER A 17 -16.36 26.55 4.04
CA SER A 17 -16.82 27.94 4.00
C SER A 17 -17.90 28.22 5.05
N LEU A 18 -18.10 29.51 5.33
CA LEU A 18 -19.20 30.01 6.16
C LEU A 18 -20.55 29.45 5.70
N ASP A 19 -20.83 29.53 4.40
CA ASP A 19 -22.09 29.05 3.80
C ASP A 19 -22.25 27.54 3.97
N SER A 20 -21.17 26.77 3.84
CA SER A 20 -21.21 25.32 4.03
C SER A 20 -21.53 24.92 5.48
N LEU A 21 -20.98 25.67 6.46
CA LEU A 21 -21.28 25.47 7.87
C LEU A 21 -22.74 25.86 8.18
N ILE A 22 -23.18 27.03 7.73
CA ILE A 22 -24.56 27.51 7.92
C ILE A 22 -25.55 26.50 7.35
N LYS A 23 -25.34 26.06 6.10
CA LYS A 23 -26.20 25.06 5.46
C LYS A 23 -26.26 23.76 6.26
N SER A 24 -25.14 23.30 6.81
CA SER A 24 -25.11 22.12 7.67
C SER A 24 -25.91 22.34 8.96
N LEU A 25 -25.75 23.49 9.61
CA LEU A 25 -26.48 23.81 10.84
C LEU A 25 -27.99 23.92 10.59
N GLU A 26 -28.41 24.56 9.50
CA GLU A 26 -29.81 24.66 9.09
C GLU A 26 -30.42 23.30 8.76
N THR A 27 -29.68 22.44 8.03
CA THR A 27 -30.14 21.09 7.67
C THR A 27 -30.39 20.24 8.92
N GLU A 28 -29.50 20.35 9.90
CA GLU A 28 -29.60 19.64 11.19
C GLU A 28 -30.44 20.39 12.24
N GLN A 29 -31.05 21.52 11.88
CA GLN A 29 -31.87 22.37 12.77
C GLN A 29 -31.13 22.78 14.06
N MET A 30 -29.82 23.00 13.96
CA MET A 30 -28.97 23.40 15.08
C MET A 30 -29.03 24.92 15.28
N PRO A 31 -29.31 25.41 16.50
CA PRO A 31 -29.28 26.85 16.79
C PRO A 31 -27.88 27.44 16.61
N TYR A 32 -27.79 28.57 15.92
CA TYR A 32 -26.55 29.33 15.75
C TYR A 32 -26.81 30.83 15.69
N GLU A 33 -25.76 31.61 15.98
CA GLU A 33 -25.74 33.06 15.82
C GLU A 33 -24.68 33.43 14.77
N LEU A 34 -25.04 34.27 13.80
CA LEU A 34 -24.07 34.92 12.92
C LEU A 34 -23.66 36.25 13.54
N LEU A 35 -22.36 36.44 13.76
CA LEU A 35 -21.79 37.56 14.48
C LEU A 35 -20.77 38.29 13.60
N SER A 36 -20.78 39.62 13.66
CA SER A 36 -19.69 40.44 13.10
C SER A 36 -18.50 40.45 14.05
N ALA A 37 -17.32 40.85 13.53
CA ALA A 37 -16.14 41.11 14.34
C ALA A 37 -16.42 42.02 15.55
N GLN A 38 -17.24 43.07 15.38
CA GLN A 38 -17.62 43.97 16.48
C GLN A 38 -18.51 43.27 17.52
N ALA A 39 -19.52 42.50 17.09
CA ALA A 39 -20.38 41.77 18.01
C ALA A 39 -19.61 40.73 18.82
N VAL A 40 -18.58 40.11 18.23
CA VAL A 40 -17.64 39.25 18.95
C VAL A 40 -16.82 40.04 19.96
N ALA A 41 -16.23 41.17 19.59
CA ALA A 41 -15.43 41.99 20.50
C ALA A 41 -16.26 42.52 21.68
N ASP A 42 -17.52 42.88 21.46
CA ASP A 42 -18.43 43.35 22.51
C ASP A 42 -18.78 42.22 23.50
N ARG A 43 -18.91 40.98 23.02
CA ARG A 43 -19.29 39.81 23.85
C ARG A 43 -18.09 39.12 24.49
N TRP A 44 -16.96 39.10 23.81
CA TRP A 44 -15.71 38.45 24.18
C TRP A 44 -14.53 39.40 23.93
N PRO A 45 -14.29 40.35 24.85
CA PRO A 45 -13.32 41.44 24.68
C PRO A 45 -11.85 40.98 24.66
N GLN A 46 -11.60 39.69 24.88
CA GLN A 46 -10.29 39.08 24.74
C GLN A 46 -9.87 38.95 23.27
N PHE A 47 -10.82 38.91 22.34
CA PHE A 47 -10.53 38.80 20.91
C PHE A 47 -10.34 40.17 20.26
N GLN A 48 -9.29 40.28 19.46
CA GLN A 48 -9.07 41.39 18.54
C GLN A 48 -9.21 40.89 17.10
N LEU A 49 -10.34 41.21 16.47
CA LEU A 49 -10.68 40.72 15.14
C LEU A 49 -10.60 41.82 14.07
N PRO A 50 -10.03 41.52 12.89
CA PRO A 50 -10.21 42.35 11.71
C PRO A 50 -11.69 42.51 11.32
N ALA A 51 -12.06 43.68 10.77
CA ALA A 51 -13.44 43.98 10.40
C ALA A 51 -14.01 43.09 9.26
N ASN A 52 -13.13 42.41 8.51
CA ASN A 52 -13.48 41.49 7.43
C ASN A 52 -13.69 40.04 7.90
N VAL A 53 -13.83 39.80 9.20
CA VAL A 53 -14.10 38.47 9.76
C VAL A 53 -15.56 38.33 10.13
N ASP A 54 -16.19 37.28 9.61
CA ASP A 54 -17.50 36.80 10.08
C ASP A 54 -17.30 35.66 11.07
N ALA A 55 -18.23 35.51 12.02
CA ALA A 55 -18.18 34.45 13.00
C ALA A 55 -19.53 33.72 13.13
N VAL A 56 -19.47 32.40 13.27
CA VAL A 56 -20.62 31.57 13.66
C VAL A 56 -20.42 31.12 15.09
N TYR A 57 -21.41 31.40 15.94
CA TYR A 57 -21.42 30.91 17.31
C TYR A 57 -22.50 29.85 17.51
N THR A 58 -22.13 28.74 18.13
CA THR A 58 -23.03 27.66 18.53
C THR A 58 -22.89 27.44 20.03
N HIS A 59 -24.01 27.59 20.76
CA HIS A 59 -24.03 27.57 22.21
C HIS A 59 -23.66 26.19 22.80
N ASP A 60 -24.07 25.10 22.15
CA ASP A 60 -23.95 23.72 22.66
C ASP A 60 -22.56 23.08 22.43
N SER A 61 -21.54 23.91 22.61
CA SER A 61 -20.12 23.54 22.56
C SER A 61 -19.62 23.01 23.91
N GLY A 62 -18.47 22.33 23.90
CA GLY A 62 -17.89 21.80 25.13
C GLY A 62 -16.47 21.30 24.98
N ILE A 63 -15.86 20.96 26.12
CA ILE A 63 -14.48 20.48 26.22
C ILE A 63 -14.50 19.03 26.71
N LEU A 64 -13.83 18.15 25.96
CA LEU A 64 -13.58 16.78 26.39
C LEU A 64 -12.18 16.65 26.96
N LEU A 65 -12.09 16.17 28.21
CA LEU A 65 -10.81 15.83 28.82
C LEU A 65 -10.30 14.52 28.24
N ALA A 66 -9.49 14.60 27.19
CA ALA A 66 -9.15 13.44 26.36
C ALA A 66 -8.56 12.27 27.16
N ALA A 67 -7.53 12.53 27.97
CA ALA A 67 -6.89 11.52 28.81
C ALA A 67 -7.86 10.88 29.82
N LYS A 68 -8.73 11.68 30.47
CA LYS A 68 -9.72 11.16 31.42
C LYS A 68 -10.81 10.35 30.73
N SER A 69 -11.22 10.76 29.52
CA SER A 69 -12.23 10.06 28.73
C SER A 69 -11.71 8.67 28.32
N VAL A 70 -10.47 8.59 27.83
CA VAL A 70 -9.81 7.31 27.49
C VAL A 70 -9.65 6.44 28.73
N ALA A 71 -9.17 7.00 29.85
CA ALA A 71 -9.01 6.26 31.10
C ALA A 71 -10.36 5.69 31.62
N ALA A 72 -11.44 6.46 31.51
CA ALA A 72 -12.77 6.00 31.87
C ALA A 72 -13.24 4.85 30.97
N MET A 73 -13.10 4.97 29.64
CA MET A 73 -13.45 3.91 28.69
C MET A 73 -12.65 2.62 28.95
N GLN A 74 -11.34 2.72 29.17
CA GLN A 74 -10.50 1.56 29.50
C GLN A 74 -10.91 0.92 30.83
N SER A 75 -11.25 1.72 31.85
CA SER A 75 -11.68 1.20 33.14
C SER A 75 -13.00 0.45 33.04
N LEU A 76 -13.98 1.02 32.32
CA LEU A 76 -15.27 0.36 32.06
C LEU A 76 -15.09 -0.92 31.24
N ALA A 77 -14.20 -0.93 30.25
CA ALA A 77 -13.90 -2.13 29.47
C ALA A 77 -13.35 -3.25 30.37
N ARG A 78 -12.39 -2.95 31.26
CA ARG A 78 -11.84 -3.93 32.21
C ARG A 78 -12.91 -4.47 33.16
N LEU A 79 -13.75 -3.60 33.71
CA LEU A 79 -14.84 -3.99 34.60
C LEU A 79 -15.85 -4.93 33.92
N ASN A 80 -15.97 -4.86 32.59
CA ASN A 80 -16.81 -5.73 31.78
C ASN A 80 -16.03 -6.91 31.15
N GLY A 81 -14.82 -7.21 31.64
CA GLY A 81 -14.05 -8.40 31.25
C GLY A 81 -13.07 -8.23 30.10
N ALA A 82 -12.91 -7.02 29.55
CA ALA A 82 -11.90 -6.78 28.52
C ALA A 82 -10.47 -6.90 29.08
N VAL A 83 -9.60 -7.58 28.34
CA VAL A 83 -8.19 -7.72 28.69
C VAL A 83 -7.37 -6.70 27.91
N LEU A 84 -6.80 -5.71 28.60
CA LEU A 84 -5.89 -4.74 27.99
C LEU A 84 -4.44 -5.19 28.15
N LYS A 85 -3.77 -5.45 27.03
CA LYS A 85 -2.36 -5.84 26.96
C LYS A 85 -1.47 -4.64 26.60
N GLU A 86 -1.06 -3.88 27.61
CA GLU A 86 -0.15 -2.75 27.44
C GLU A 86 1.28 -3.21 27.06
N ASN A 87 2.06 -2.31 26.44
CA ASN A 87 3.43 -2.58 25.97
C ASN A 87 3.52 -3.87 25.14
N THR A 88 2.51 -4.11 24.29
CA THR A 88 2.41 -5.30 23.44
C THR A 88 2.19 -4.82 22.01
N LEU A 89 3.29 -4.67 21.28
CA LEU A 89 3.25 -4.20 19.91
C LEU A 89 2.69 -5.31 19.04
N VAL A 90 1.70 -5.00 18.20
CA VAL A 90 1.29 -5.88 17.11
C VAL A 90 2.17 -5.54 15.92
N ASP A 91 3.01 -6.48 15.51
CA ASP A 91 3.96 -6.27 14.41
C ASP A 91 3.34 -6.63 13.07
N ARG A 92 2.50 -7.68 13.04
CA ARG A 92 1.90 -8.20 11.82
C ARG A 92 0.55 -8.86 12.09
N ILE A 93 -0.32 -8.83 11.08
CA ILE A 93 -1.60 -9.52 11.07
C ILE A 93 -1.66 -10.35 9.80
N VAL A 94 -1.92 -11.65 9.94
CA VAL A 94 -2.05 -12.55 8.79
C VAL A 94 -3.28 -13.43 8.95
N PRO A 95 -3.93 -13.87 7.86
CA PRO A 95 -4.96 -14.89 7.92
C PRO A 95 -4.43 -16.15 8.61
N ASN A 96 -5.21 -16.72 9.51
CA ASN A 96 -4.88 -18.01 10.10
C ASN A 96 -5.01 -19.10 9.01
N LYS A 97 -3.97 -19.93 8.85
CA LYS A 97 -3.91 -20.96 7.82
C LYS A 97 -4.68 -22.23 8.19
N SER A 98 -4.92 -22.46 9.48
CA SER A 98 -5.47 -23.71 9.99
C SER A 98 -6.96 -23.65 10.31
N GLU A 99 -7.49 -22.45 10.58
CA GLU A 99 -8.89 -22.22 11.00
C GLU A 99 -9.32 -20.80 10.60
N ASP A 100 -10.63 -20.51 10.63
CA ASP A 100 -11.17 -19.18 10.39
C ASP A 100 -10.67 -18.16 11.43
N GLY A 101 -10.10 -17.05 10.95
CA GLY A 101 -9.64 -15.94 11.79
C GLY A 101 -8.28 -15.39 11.37
N TYR A 102 -7.65 -14.66 12.29
CA TYR A 102 -6.38 -13.96 12.07
C TYR A 102 -5.41 -14.23 13.20
N LEU A 103 -4.16 -14.42 12.81
CA LEU A 103 -3.04 -14.49 13.73
C LEU A 103 -2.40 -13.11 13.84
N LEU A 104 -2.39 -12.56 15.05
CA LEU A 104 -1.70 -11.34 15.40
C LEU A 104 -0.35 -11.72 15.99
N GLU A 105 0.72 -11.39 15.26
CA GLU A 105 2.09 -11.54 15.74
C GLU A 105 2.42 -10.33 16.60
N THR A 106 2.71 -10.56 17.89
CA THR A 106 3.01 -9.49 18.83
C THR A 106 4.37 -9.67 19.47
N SER A 107 4.90 -8.60 20.06
CA SER A 107 6.16 -8.62 20.82
C SER A 107 6.15 -9.55 22.05
N LYS A 108 4.98 -10.06 22.46
CA LYS A 108 4.82 -10.99 23.60
C LYS A 108 4.19 -12.33 23.20
N GLY A 109 4.31 -12.70 21.93
CA GLY A 109 3.78 -13.95 21.39
C GLY A 109 2.57 -13.72 20.49
N GLN A 110 1.93 -14.81 20.10
CA GLN A 110 0.85 -14.79 19.13
C GLN A 110 -0.53 -14.72 19.79
N ILE A 111 -1.46 -14.02 19.17
CA ILE A 111 -2.87 -13.96 19.57
C ILE A 111 -3.73 -14.36 18.37
N LEU A 112 -4.63 -15.32 18.57
CA LEU A 112 -5.63 -15.69 17.57
C LEU A 112 -6.92 -14.90 17.81
N ALA A 113 -7.51 -14.36 16.75
CA ALA A 113 -8.78 -13.63 16.82
C ALA A 113 -9.63 -13.87 15.57
N ASN A 114 -10.94 -14.11 15.76
CA ASN A 114 -11.90 -14.27 14.66
C ASN A 114 -12.24 -12.93 13.97
N LYS A 115 -12.23 -11.84 14.75
CA LYS A 115 -12.51 -10.47 14.32
C LYS A 115 -11.41 -9.55 14.84
N VAL A 116 -10.98 -8.58 14.03
CA VAL A 116 -9.98 -7.59 14.42
C VAL A 116 -10.46 -6.20 14.07
N ILE A 117 -10.47 -5.30 15.06
CA ILE A 117 -10.69 -3.88 14.84
C ILE A 117 -9.32 -3.19 14.86
N LEU A 118 -8.97 -2.54 13.74
CA LEU A 118 -7.78 -1.71 13.61
C LEU A 118 -8.14 -0.28 13.97
N ALA A 119 -7.74 0.16 15.16
CA ALA A 119 -7.80 1.54 15.62
C ALA A 119 -6.38 2.08 15.84
N THR A 120 -5.49 1.84 14.87
CA THR A 120 -4.04 2.03 14.99
C THR A 120 -3.52 3.30 14.31
N ASP A 121 -4.42 4.18 13.86
CA ASP A 121 -4.09 5.53 13.39
C ASP A 121 -2.91 5.52 12.38
N ALA A 122 -1.82 6.23 12.64
CA ALA A 122 -0.64 6.30 11.75
C ALA A 122 0.00 4.96 11.41
N TRP A 123 -0.18 3.93 12.26
CA TRP A 123 0.37 2.60 12.05
C TRP A 123 -0.56 1.69 11.24
N SER A 124 -1.71 2.20 10.75
CA SER A 124 -2.70 1.39 10.03
C SER A 124 -2.11 0.68 8.82
N ASN A 125 -1.37 1.38 7.94
CA ASN A 125 -0.85 0.77 6.71
C ASN A 125 0.18 -0.34 6.98
N LYS A 126 0.99 -0.24 8.04
CA LYS A 126 1.92 -1.31 8.44
C LYS A 126 1.18 -2.63 8.70
N LEU A 127 -0.02 -2.57 9.27
CA LEU A 127 -0.84 -3.75 9.57
C LEU A 127 -1.73 -4.19 8.41
N LEU A 128 -2.03 -3.29 7.47
CA LEU A 128 -2.84 -3.57 6.28
C LEU A 128 -2.02 -4.14 5.12
N GLU A 129 -0.72 -3.81 5.03
CA GLU A 129 0.15 -4.25 3.95
C GLU A 129 0.22 -5.79 3.79
N PRO A 130 0.39 -6.60 4.87
CA PRO A 130 0.33 -8.06 4.76
C PRO A 130 -1.02 -8.61 4.28
N LEU A 131 -2.08 -7.80 4.38
CA LEU A 131 -3.44 -8.10 3.93
C LEU A 131 -3.71 -7.58 2.50
N GLY A 132 -2.66 -7.12 1.80
CA GLY A 132 -2.75 -6.60 0.43
C GLY A 132 -3.60 -5.34 0.31
N THR A 133 -3.72 -4.54 1.37
CA THR A 133 -4.49 -3.29 1.40
C THR A 133 -3.59 -2.12 1.79
N HIS A 134 -3.76 -0.99 1.11
CA HIS A 134 -3.05 0.26 1.45
C HIS A 134 -4.01 1.43 1.33
N ILE A 135 -3.93 2.38 2.26
CA ILE A 135 -4.78 3.58 2.28
C ILE A 135 -3.90 4.80 2.11
N PRO A 136 -4.26 5.78 1.24
CA PRO A 136 -3.51 7.02 1.15
C PRO A 136 -3.67 7.78 2.47
N LEU A 137 -2.61 7.82 3.29
CA LEU A 137 -2.61 8.48 4.58
C LEU A 137 -1.42 9.43 4.64
N SER A 138 -1.66 10.66 5.09
CA SER A 138 -0.61 11.60 5.47
C SER A 138 -0.52 11.68 6.98
N VAL A 139 0.68 11.55 7.51
CA VAL A 139 0.94 11.59 8.95
C VAL A 139 1.75 12.85 9.26
N THR A 140 1.29 13.63 10.24
CA THR A 140 1.95 14.87 10.67
C THR A 140 2.17 14.89 12.17
N GLN A 141 3.30 15.49 12.59
CA GLN A 141 3.55 15.82 14.00
C GLN A 141 3.00 17.21 14.29
N GLU A 142 1.82 17.24 14.91
CA GLU A 142 1.18 18.47 15.34
C GLU A 142 1.71 18.94 16.71
N GLN A 143 1.47 20.20 17.05
CA GLN A 143 1.85 20.75 18.36
C GLN A 143 0.78 21.68 18.92
N VAL A 144 0.66 21.66 20.25
CA VAL A 144 -0.28 22.51 20.99
C VAL A 144 0.51 23.28 22.05
N THR A 145 0.22 24.57 22.19
CA THR A 145 0.92 25.46 23.12
C THR A 145 -0.03 25.95 24.18
N TYR A 146 0.44 25.89 25.43
CA TYR A 146 -0.24 26.42 26.59
C TYR A 146 0.39 27.76 26.95
N PHE A 147 -0.44 28.78 27.14
CA PHE A 147 0.00 30.11 27.54
C PHE A 147 -0.39 30.36 28.99
N GLN A 148 0.59 30.71 29.82
CA GLN A 148 0.39 31.10 31.21
C GLN A 148 -0.20 32.51 31.25
N LEU A 149 -1.41 32.60 31.80
CA LEU A 149 -2.10 33.88 31.97
C LEU A 149 -1.62 34.62 33.22
N ASN A 150 -1.84 35.93 33.24
CA ASN A 150 -1.68 36.76 34.43
C ASN A 150 -2.70 36.31 35.50
N PRO A 151 -2.26 36.04 36.76
CA PRO A 151 -3.16 35.68 37.85
C PRO A 151 -4.31 36.65 38.10
N GLU A 152 -4.16 37.94 37.78
CA GLU A 152 -5.19 38.96 37.99
C GLU A 152 -6.32 38.89 36.94
N THR A 153 -6.01 38.46 35.71
CA THR A 153 -6.97 38.45 34.59
C THR A 153 -7.42 37.05 34.19
N ILE A 154 -6.88 36.01 34.82
CA ILE A 154 -7.19 34.61 34.50
C ILE A 154 -8.69 34.28 34.51
N GLY A 155 -9.47 34.94 35.38
CA GLY A 155 -10.91 34.74 35.48
C GLY A 155 -11.66 35.08 34.18
N ASP A 156 -11.08 35.94 33.34
CA ASP A 156 -11.64 36.34 32.04
C ASP A 156 -11.51 35.26 30.98
N TYR A 157 -10.71 34.23 31.22
CA TYR A 157 -10.45 33.16 30.26
C TYR A 157 -11.15 31.86 30.66
N THR A 158 -12.16 31.91 31.53
CA THR A 158 -12.96 30.74 31.92
C THR A 158 -13.90 30.30 30.79
N PRO A 159 -14.39 29.05 30.77
CA PRO A 159 -15.31 28.59 29.73
C PRO A 159 -16.61 29.40 29.62
N GLN A 160 -16.98 30.13 30.67
CA GLN A 160 -18.14 31.03 30.69
C GLN A 160 -17.84 32.40 30.04
N ARG A 161 -16.56 32.81 29.98
CA ARG A 161 -16.13 34.12 29.49
C ARG A 161 -15.31 34.07 28.21
N LEU A 162 -14.83 32.91 27.80
CA LEU A 162 -14.16 32.66 26.52
C LEU A 162 -14.61 31.30 25.98
N PRO A 163 -15.22 31.24 24.79
CA PRO A 163 -15.65 29.98 24.20
C PRO A 163 -14.45 29.21 23.63
N VAL A 164 -14.64 27.91 23.37
CA VAL A 164 -13.76 27.21 22.42
C VAL A 164 -13.92 27.84 21.04
N TRP A 165 -12.82 27.95 20.31
CA TRP A 165 -12.85 28.66 19.03
C TRP A 165 -12.00 27.99 17.96
N ILE A 166 -12.37 28.24 16.70
CA ILE A 166 -11.68 27.79 15.50
C ILE A 166 -11.55 28.99 14.55
N TRP A 167 -10.39 29.14 13.94
CA TRP A 167 -10.10 30.12 12.90
C TRP A 167 -9.86 29.40 11.58
N PHE A 168 -10.66 29.70 10.57
CA PHE A 168 -10.50 29.17 9.20
C PHE A 168 -9.91 30.22 8.25
N GLY A 169 -8.63 30.54 8.44
CA GLY A 169 -7.85 31.38 7.51
C GLY A 169 -6.97 30.55 6.58
N GLU A 170 -5.98 31.18 5.95
CA GLU A 170 -4.96 30.49 5.13
C GLU A 170 -4.27 29.38 5.95
N LYS A 171 -3.91 29.71 7.20
CA LYS A 171 -3.63 28.73 8.25
C LYS A 171 -4.83 28.65 9.17
N SER A 172 -5.20 27.43 9.56
CA SER A 172 -6.28 27.19 10.51
C SER A 172 -5.73 27.05 11.92
N PHE A 173 -6.43 27.62 12.90
CA PHE A 173 -6.05 27.57 14.31
C PHE A 173 -7.24 27.21 15.17
N TYR A 174 -7.00 26.69 16.37
CA TYR A 174 -8.05 26.45 17.35
C TYR A 174 -7.54 26.71 18.76
N GLY A 175 -8.46 27.08 19.65
CA GLY A 175 -8.11 27.39 21.03
C GLY A 175 -9.18 27.02 22.04
N PHE A 176 -8.72 26.89 23.28
CA PHE A 176 -9.52 26.54 24.44
C PHE A 176 -9.33 27.57 25.55
N PRO A 177 -10.40 27.87 26.30
CA PRO A 177 -10.30 28.63 27.54
C PRO A 177 -9.52 27.84 28.61
N THR A 178 -9.29 28.51 29.74
CA THR A 178 -8.77 27.88 30.95
C THR A 178 -9.68 26.75 31.40
N TYR A 179 -9.09 25.57 31.59
CA TYR A 179 -9.82 24.41 32.09
C TYR A 179 -8.89 23.43 32.79
N GLY A 180 -9.07 23.27 34.10
CA GLY A 180 -8.25 22.38 34.94
C GLY A 180 -6.84 22.91 35.28
N GLU A 181 -6.37 23.96 34.61
CA GLU A 181 -5.09 24.62 34.85
C GLU A 181 -5.14 26.11 34.44
N PRO A 182 -4.22 26.96 34.95
CA PRO A 182 -4.27 28.39 34.73
C PRO A 182 -3.68 28.85 33.38
N THR A 183 -4.03 28.14 32.30
CA THR A 183 -3.51 28.39 30.95
C THR A 183 -4.63 28.37 29.92
N ILE A 184 -4.51 29.16 28.85
CA ILE A 184 -5.23 28.85 27.60
C ILE A 184 -4.39 27.89 26.76
N LYS A 185 -5.08 27.10 25.94
CA LYS A 185 -4.43 26.19 24.98
C LYS A 185 -4.76 26.64 23.58
N VAL A 186 -3.75 26.81 22.73
CA VAL A 186 -3.91 27.20 21.32
C VAL A 186 -3.04 26.31 20.45
N ALA A 187 -3.50 26.01 19.25
CA ALA A 187 -2.76 25.19 18.29
C ALA A 187 -3.10 25.58 16.86
N GLN A 188 -2.16 25.31 15.95
CA GLN A 188 -2.42 25.31 14.53
C GLN A 188 -3.01 23.95 14.16
N ASP A 189 -4.06 23.94 13.33
CA ASP A 189 -4.56 22.71 12.74
C ASP A 189 -3.75 22.37 11.49
N SER A 190 -3.27 21.12 11.42
CA SER A 190 -2.60 20.56 10.24
C SER A 190 -1.41 21.40 9.78
N SER A 191 -0.42 21.50 10.67
CA SER A 191 0.76 22.33 10.52
C SER A 191 1.71 21.95 9.38
N GLY A 192 1.43 20.86 8.65
CA GLY A 192 2.23 20.42 7.50
C GLY A 192 3.59 19.82 7.88
N ASN A 193 3.79 19.49 9.16
CA ASN A 193 5.01 18.87 9.66
C ASN A 193 4.98 17.35 9.44
N TYR A 194 5.13 16.93 8.19
CA TYR A 194 5.02 15.53 7.77
C TYR A 194 6.10 14.63 8.37
N MET A 195 5.71 13.42 8.76
CA MET A 195 6.60 12.40 9.30
C MET A 195 6.03 11.00 9.09
N THR A 196 6.88 9.97 9.12
CA THR A 196 6.42 8.60 9.35
C THR A 196 6.25 8.36 10.86
N PRO A 197 5.35 7.46 11.29
CA PRO A 197 5.19 7.17 12.71
C PRO A 197 6.50 6.69 13.39
N GLU A 198 7.40 6.04 12.66
CA GLU A 198 8.72 5.60 13.14
C GLU A 198 9.69 6.77 13.38
N ASN A 199 9.55 7.86 12.64
CA ASN A 199 10.46 9.01 12.67
C ASN A 199 10.00 10.12 13.64
N ARG A 200 8.97 9.86 14.45
CA ARG A 200 8.40 10.86 15.37
C ARG A 200 9.44 11.33 16.40
N THR A 201 9.72 12.64 16.42
CA THR A 201 10.77 13.22 17.27
C THR A 201 10.28 13.64 18.65
N PHE A 202 8.97 13.87 18.81
CA PHE A 202 8.34 14.46 20.00
C PHE A 202 8.78 15.90 20.33
N THR A 203 9.70 16.46 19.56
CA THR A 203 10.23 17.82 19.73
C THR A 203 9.38 18.83 18.96
N PRO A 204 8.87 19.90 19.60
CA PRO A 204 8.14 20.96 18.90
C PRO A 204 9.00 21.66 17.84
N SER A 205 8.37 22.05 16.73
CA SER A 205 8.98 22.90 15.71
C SER A 205 9.05 24.35 16.19
N PRO A 206 10.24 24.98 16.21
CA PRO A 206 10.39 26.40 16.55
C PRO A 206 9.63 27.32 15.59
N THR A 207 9.62 27.00 14.29
CA THR A 207 8.94 27.80 13.26
C THR A 207 7.42 27.78 13.45
N ILE A 208 6.83 26.60 13.65
CA ILE A 208 5.38 26.48 13.90
C ILE A 208 5.00 27.16 15.21
N LEU A 209 5.87 27.08 16.23
CA LEU A 209 5.66 27.79 17.49
C LEU A 209 5.66 29.31 17.29
N GLN A 210 6.61 29.82 16.52
CA GLN A 210 6.69 31.25 16.20
C GLN A 210 5.42 31.72 15.47
N ASP A 211 5.01 31.04 14.41
CA ASP A 211 3.79 31.35 13.65
C ASP A 211 2.55 31.38 14.56
N LEU A 212 2.43 30.38 15.45
CA LEU A 212 1.33 30.29 16.41
C LEU A 212 1.34 31.44 17.41
N VAL A 213 2.52 31.81 17.92
CA VAL A 213 2.66 32.91 18.89
C VAL A 213 2.31 34.24 18.24
N GLU A 214 2.77 34.50 17.02
CA GLU A 214 2.46 35.72 16.26
C GLU A 214 0.95 35.82 15.97
N PHE A 215 0.34 34.73 15.48
CA PHE A 215 -1.10 34.68 15.27
C PHE A 215 -1.89 34.92 16.57
N THR A 216 -1.49 34.24 17.65
CA THR A 216 -2.21 34.35 18.93
C THR A 216 -2.04 35.74 19.56
N GLU A 217 -0.90 36.40 19.39
CA GLU A 217 -0.70 37.79 19.85
C GLU A 217 -1.65 38.75 19.13
N ALA A 218 -1.84 38.57 17.83
CA ALA A 218 -2.77 39.40 17.05
C ALA A 218 -4.23 39.14 17.43
N LEU A 219 -4.61 37.88 17.69
CA LEU A 219 -5.98 37.49 17.99
C LEU A 219 -6.36 37.72 19.46
N ILE A 220 -5.46 37.43 20.40
CA ILE A 220 -5.64 37.53 21.85
C ILE A 220 -4.40 38.21 22.46
N PRO A 221 -4.29 39.55 22.43
CA PRO A 221 -3.08 40.25 22.89
C PRO A 221 -2.69 39.93 24.33
N ALA A 222 -3.69 39.76 25.20
CA ALA A 222 -3.49 39.39 26.60
C ALA A 222 -3.35 37.87 26.84
N LYS A 223 -2.92 37.08 25.84
CA LYS A 223 -2.71 35.61 25.92
C LYS A 223 -1.74 35.16 27.00
N GLY A 224 -0.90 36.07 27.51
CA GLY A 224 0.17 35.76 28.46
C GLY A 224 1.44 35.21 27.79
N VAL A 225 2.22 34.44 28.53
CA VAL A 225 3.53 33.92 28.08
C VAL A 225 3.48 32.44 27.74
N VAL A 226 4.31 31.98 26.82
CA VAL A 226 4.42 30.54 26.52
C VAL A 226 4.85 29.79 27.78
N ASN A 227 4.02 28.86 28.25
CA ASN A 227 4.32 27.98 29.38
C ASN A 227 5.01 26.71 28.89
N ARG A 228 4.35 26.02 27.95
CA ARG A 228 4.85 24.75 27.37
C ARG A 228 4.19 24.46 26.03
N THR A 229 4.89 23.68 25.22
CA THR A 229 4.37 23.13 23.97
C THR A 229 4.51 21.61 23.98
N ILE A 230 3.45 20.92 23.59
CA ILE A 230 3.38 19.45 23.57
C ILE A 230 3.09 19.02 22.14
N THR A 231 3.77 17.97 21.68
CA THR A 231 3.54 17.38 20.36
C THR A 231 2.46 16.29 20.40
N CYS A 232 1.68 16.19 19.34
CA CYS A 232 0.74 15.12 19.07
C CYS A 232 0.89 14.66 17.61
N GLN A 233 -0.07 13.88 17.13
CA GLN A 233 0.01 13.23 15.83
C GLN A 233 -1.36 13.26 15.17
N TYR A 234 -1.38 13.60 13.89
CA TYR A 234 -2.54 13.44 13.02
C TYR A 234 -2.22 12.39 11.96
N THR A 235 -3.25 11.64 11.59
CA THR A 235 -3.29 10.78 10.41
C THR A 235 -4.51 11.16 9.61
N ILE A 236 -4.28 11.62 8.39
CA ILE A 236 -5.28 12.30 7.58
C ILE A 236 -5.43 11.55 6.26
N THR A 237 -6.67 11.27 5.89
CA THR A 237 -7.05 10.83 4.53
C THR A 237 -7.07 12.05 3.59
N PRO A 238 -6.91 11.90 2.26
CA PRO A 238 -6.82 13.03 1.33
C PRO A 238 -7.97 14.04 1.44
N ASN A 239 -9.16 13.57 1.81
CA ASN A 239 -10.37 14.38 1.99
C ASN A 239 -10.77 14.56 3.47
N ARG A 240 -9.92 14.18 4.43
CA ARG A 240 -10.18 14.18 5.88
C ARG A 240 -11.42 13.40 6.33
N GLN A 241 -11.86 12.45 5.50
CA GLN A 241 -12.95 11.54 5.80
C GLN A 241 -12.53 10.54 6.88
N LEU A 242 -13.41 10.31 7.85
CA LEU A 242 -13.28 9.22 8.81
C LEU A 242 -13.46 7.87 8.11
N ILE A 243 -12.87 6.81 8.66
CA ILE A 243 -13.08 5.44 8.15
C ILE A 243 -13.68 4.59 9.25
N MET A 244 -14.79 3.92 8.96
CA MET A 244 -15.47 2.94 9.80
C MET A 244 -15.99 1.84 8.88
N SER A 245 -15.14 0.87 8.51
CA SER A 245 -15.49 -0.10 7.48
C SER A 245 -14.69 -1.40 7.56
N PRO A 246 -15.31 -2.55 7.25
CA PRO A 246 -14.59 -3.78 6.96
C PRO A 246 -13.70 -3.63 5.72
N LEU A 247 -12.63 -4.43 5.63
CA LEU A 247 -11.83 -4.55 4.41
C LEU A 247 -12.59 -5.40 3.38
N ALA A 248 -12.53 -5.00 2.10
CA ALA A 248 -13.25 -5.70 1.03
C ALA A 248 -12.85 -7.18 0.87
N ARG A 249 -11.54 -7.48 0.96
CA ARG A 249 -11.01 -8.86 0.85
C ARG A 249 -10.96 -9.60 2.19
N HIS A 250 -11.10 -8.86 3.29
CA HIS A 250 -10.97 -9.38 4.65
C HIS A 250 -12.07 -8.78 5.55
N PRO A 251 -13.35 -9.17 5.39
CA PRO A 251 -14.48 -8.51 6.06
C PRO A 251 -14.44 -8.59 7.59
N SER A 252 -13.65 -9.52 8.13
CA SER A 252 -13.42 -9.68 9.57
C SER A 252 -12.32 -8.77 10.13
N ILE A 253 -11.64 -7.99 9.28
CA ILE A 253 -10.77 -6.87 9.66
C ILE A 253 -11.55 -5.58 9.43
N ILE A 254 -11.77 -4.81 10.49
CA ILE A 254 -12.54 -3.56 10.48
C ILE A 254 -11.60 -2.41 10.80
N LEU A 255 -11.54 -1.41 9.94
CA LEU A 255 -10.73 -0.22 10.17
C LEU A 255 -11.56 0.90 10.78
N GLY A 256 -11.05 1.46 11.88
CA GLY A 256 -11.52 2.68 12.52
C GLY A 256 -10.45 3.78 12.47
N LEU A 257 -10.69 4.84 11.71
CA LEU A 257 -9.77 5.97 11.57
C LEU A 257 -10.49 7.31 11.80
N GLY A 258 -9.96 8.12 12.72
CA GLY A 258 -10.55 9.40 13.12
C GLY A 258 -10.17 10.62 12.28
N ALA A 259 -9.23 10.49 11.34
CA ALA A 259 -8.84 11.54 10.39
C ALA A 259 -8.59 12.93 11.02
N ALA A 260 -7.82 12.99 12.11
CA ALA A 260 -7.51 14.19 12.91
C ALA A 260 -8.68 14.86 13.67
N ILE A 261 -9.94 14.55 13.34
CA ILE A 261 -11.12 15.19 13.94
C ILE A 261 -11.98 14.25 14.80
N GLY A 262 -11.58 12.98 14.91
CA GLY A 262 -12.39 11.87 15.42
C GLY A 262 -12.63 11.86 16.93
N PHE A 263 -11.83 12.56 17.74
CA PHE A 263 -11.90 12.41 19.20
C PHE A 263 -13.29 12.74 19.77
N LYS A 264 -13.94 13.78 19.24
CA LYS A 264 -15.30 14.18 19.66
C LYS A 264 -16.38 13.14 19.34
N TYR A 265 -16.09 12.22 18.44
CA TYR A 265 -16.96 11.12 18.01
C TYR A 265 -16.53 9.77 18.59
N ALA A 266 -15.46 9.70 19.39
CA ALA A 266 -14.86 8.43 19.83
C ALA A 266 -15.86 7.45 20.47
N PRO A 267 -16.81 7.85 21.34
CA PRO A 267 -17.82 6.93 21.86
C PRO A 267 -18.76 6.37 20.79
N ALA A 268 -19.16 7.20 19.82
CA ALA A 268 -20.04 6.78 18.73
C ALA A 268 -19.31 5.86 17.75
N ILE A 269 -18.08 6.24 17.35
CA ILE A 269 -17.21 5.41 16.51
C ILE A 269 -16.98 4.04 17.18
N GLY A 270 -16.68 4.02 18.48
CA GLY A 270 -16.48 2.77 19.23
C GLY A 270 -17.71 1.85 19.20
N ARG A 271 -18.92 2.42 19.30
CA ARG A 271 -20.18 1.66 19.17
C ARG A 271 -20.33 1.09 17.76
N VAL A 272 -20.19 1.91 16.72
CA VAL A 272 -20.28 1.48 15.32
C VAL A 272 -19.30 0.34 15.02
N LEU A 273 -18.04 0.47 15.45
CA LEU A 273 -17.03 -0.57 15.24
C LEU A 273 -17.35 -1.86 16.00
N ALA A 274 -17.98 -1.78 17.17
CA ALA A 274 -18.43 -2.94 17.93
C ALA A 274 -19.64 -3.63 17.25
N GLU A 275 -20.63 -2.88 16.78
CA GLU A 275 -21.77 -3.38 16.00
C GLU A 275 -21.27 -4.10 14.73
N LEU A 276 -20.35 -3.49 13.97
CA LEU A 276 -19.74 -4.13 12.80
C LEU A 276 -18.99 -5.42 13.14
N ALA A 277 -18.34 -5.49 14.30
CA ALA A 277 -17.59 -6.68 14.72
C ALA A 277 -18.48 -7.83 15.18
N ILE A 278 -19.59 -7.51 15.85
CA ILE A 278 -20.50 -8.48 16.47
C ILE A 278 -21.62 -8.88 15.51
N ASP A 279 -22.29 -7.90 14.93
CA ASP A 279 -23.52 -8.06 14.15
C ASP A 279 -23.23 -8.06 12.64
N GLY A 280 -22.07 -7.53 12.22
CA GLY A 280 -21.69 -7.43 10.80
C GLY A 280 -22.26 -6.20 10.07
N GLU A 281 -23.11 -5.43 10.75
CA GLU A 281 -23.72 -4.19 10.27
C GLU A 281 -23.76 -3.14 11.38
N SER A 282 -24.09 -1.90 11.02
CA SER A 282 -24.19 -0.76 11.95
C SER A 282 -25.62 -0.24 11.94
N SER A 283 -26.10 0.18 13.11
CA SER A 283 -27.39 0.88 13.26
C SER A 283 -27.36 2.31 12.68
N GLU A 284 -26.17 2.88 12.52
CA GLU A 284 -25.92 4.19 11.92
C GLU A 284 -25.61 4.08 10.43
N ASP A 285 -26.00 5.10 9.64
CA ASP A 285 -25.60 5.20 8.23
C ASP A 285 -24.12 5.58 8.11
N ILE A 286 -23.32 4.59 7.70
CA ILE A 286 -21.88 4.71 7.52
C ILE A 286 -21.43 4.62 6.06
N ALA A 287 -22.35 4.74 5.09
CA ALA A 287 -22.03 4.61 3.67
C ALA A 287 -20.94 5.61 3.23
N ASN A 288 -20.93 6.80 3.82
CA ASN A 288 -19.93 7.84 3.57
C ASN A 288 -18.67 7.72 4.44
N PHE A 289 -18.42 6.60 5.11
CA PHE A 289 -17.22 6.36 5.92
C PHE A 289 -16.52 5.04 5.55
N SER A 290 -16.76 4.55 4.33
CA SER A 290 -16.03 3.41 3.78
C SER A 290 -14.55 3.75 3.50
N ILE A 291 -13.69 2.73 3.43
CA ILE A 291 -12.31 2.90 2.97
C ILE A 291 -12.34 3.54 1.57
N PRO A 292 -11.70 4.71 1.38
CA PRO A 292 -11.67 5.36 0.08
C PRO A 292 -10.99 4.42 -0.92
N ARG A 293 -11.73 4.06 -1.98
CA ARG A 293 -11.10 3.56 -3.20
C ARG A 293 -10.38 4.74 -3.84
N SER A 294 -9.20 4.57 -4.40
CA SER A 294 -8.51 5.69 -5.07
C SER A 294 -9.44 6.33 -6.12
N ILE A 295 -9.29 7.64 -6.41
CA ILE A 295 -10.19 8.36 -7.34
C ILE A 295 -10.26 7.64 -8.69
N ARG A 296 -9.14 7.04 -9.15
CA ARG A 296 -9.11 6.20 -10.36
C ARG A 296 -9.72 4.81 -10.16
N GLU A 297 -9.68 4.21 -8.97
CA GLU A 297 -10.44 2.99 -8.65
C GLU A 297 -11.95 3.22 -8.56
N SER A 298 -12.41 4.48 -8.45
CA SER A 298 -13.83 4.84 -8.56
C SER A 298 -14.30 5.01 -10.01
N TRP A 299 -13.37 5.03 -10.97
CA TRP A 299 -13.68 5.06 -12.39
C TRP A 299 -14.01 3.65 -12.86
N SER A 300 -15.08 3.53 -13.63
CA SER A 300 -15.41 2.26 -14.29
C SER A 300 -14.93 2.30 -15.72
N TYR A 301 -14.26 1.23 -16.16
CA TYR A 301 -13.76 1.06 -17.51
C TYR A 301 -14.47 -0.10 -18.20
N GLY A 302 -14.59 -0.04 -19.52
CA GLY A 302 -14.98 -1.18 -20.34
C GLY A 302 -13.89 -2.24 -20.37
N LEU A 303 -14.21 -3.45 -20.87
CA LEU A 303 -13.22 -4.50 -21.10
C LEU A 303 -12.19 -4.13 -22.17
N ASP A 304 -12.48 -3.11 -23.00
CA ASP A 304 -11.55 -2.49 -23.95
C ASP A 304 -10.66 -1.41 -23.31
N GLY A 305 -10.71 -1.28 -21.98
CA GLY A 305 -9.95 -0.30 -21.21
C GLY A 305 -10.47 1.14 -21.31
N ARG A 306 -11.51 1.41 -22.11
CA ARG A 306 -12.05 2.77 -22.27
C ARG A 306 -12.77 3.23 -21.02
N LEU A 307 -12.59 4.50 -20.65
CA LEU A 307 -13.28 5.09 -19.50
C LEU A 307 -14.79 5.16 -19.75
N ALA A 308 -15.56 4.35 -19.03
CA ALA A 308 -17.02 4.38 -19.10
C ALA A 308 -17.59 5.53 -18.24
N LYS A 309 -17.16 5.63 -16.97
CA LYS A 309 -17.65 6.63 -16.01
C LYS A 309 -16.56 7.06 -15.05
N GLY A 310 -16.28 8.37 -15.02
CA GLY A 310 -15.61 9.05 -13.91
C GLY A 310 -16.66 9.82 -13.11
N PRO A 311 -17.05 9.39 -11.90
CA PRO A 311 -18.00 10.14 -11.07
C PRO A 311 -17.48 11.54 -10.78
N LYS A 312 -18.33 12.58 -10.93
CA LYS A 312 -18.00 14.00 -10.70
C LYS A 312 -17.05 14.65 -11.72
N TYR A 313 -16.71 13.94 -12.80
CA TYR A 313 -15.92 14.49 -13.92
C TYR A 313 -16.78 14.96 -15.10
N GLN A 314 -18.12 14.89 -14.99
CA GLN A 314 -19.02 15.38 -16.04
C GLN A 314 -18.97 16.90 -16.21
N ASP A 315 -18.70 17.62 -15.12
CA ASP A 315 -18.74 19.09 -15.06
C ASP A 315 -17.34 19.73 -15.10
N VAL A 316 -16.28 18.92 -15.26
CA VAL A 316 -14.90 19.41 -15.36
C VAL A 316 -14.66 19.89 -16.79
N GLU A 317 -14.45 21.20 -16.94
CA GLU A 317 -14.17 21.82 -18.24
C GLU A 317 -12.89 21.23 -18.86
N GLY A 318 -12.98 20.81 -20.12
CA GLY A 318 -11.85 20.18 -20.83
C GLY A 318 -11.62 18.70 -20.51
N PHE A 319 -12.45 18.07 -19.68
CA PHE A 319 -12.32 16.63 -19.41
C PHE A 319 -12.72 15.78 -20.61
N ASP A 320 -11.74 15.13 -21.21
CA ASP A 320 -11.94 14.13 -22.27
C ASP A 320 -11.78 12.71 -21.71
N LYS A 321 -12.83 11.90 -21.87
CA LYS A 321 -12.79 10.49 -21.45
C LYS A 321 -11.80 9.67 -22.27
N THR A 322 -11.56 10.05 -23.52
CA THR A 322 -10.71 9.27 -24.45
C THR A 322 -9.23 9.35 -24.05
N THR A 323 -8.80 10.49 -23.48
CA THR A 323 -7.43 10.70 -22.97
C THR A 323 -7.19 10.06 -21.60
N ASN A 324 -8.24 9.50 -20.99
CA ASN A 324 -8.26 8.98 -19.63
C ASN A 324 -8.59 7.47 -19.56
N SER A 325 -8.37 6.74 -20.66
CA SER A 325 -8.54 5.28 -20.72
C SER A 325 -7.41 4.54 -19.97
N LEU A 326 -7.65 3.28 -19.60
CA LEU A 326 -6.58 2.41 -19.09
C LEU A 326 -5.51 2.20 -20.17
N PHE A 327 -4.29 1.96 -19.71
CA PHE A 327 -3.20 1.58 -20.59
C PHE A 327 -3.48 0.21 -21.21
N PRO A 328 -3.45 0.10 -22.55
CA PRO A 328 -3.56 -1.21 -23.18
C PRO A 328 -2.32 -2.03 -22.81
N VAL A 329 -2.55 -3.28 -22.47
CA VAL A 329 -1.50 -4.30 -22.34
C VAL A 329 -1.72 -5.32 -23.44
N HIS A 330 -0.64 -5.90 -23.95
CA HIS A 330 -0.74 -6.89 -25.01
C HIS A 330 -0.94 -8.26 -24.40
N VAL A 331 -1.90 -9.00 -24.94
CA VAL A 331 -2.24 -10.34 -24.47
C VAL A 331 -2.18 -11.34 -25.61
N HIS A 332 -1.76 -12.56 -25.28
CA HIS A 332 -1.82 -13.70 -26.18
C HIS A 332 -2.48 -14.86 -25.42
N GLU A 333 -3.56 -15.42 -25.98
CA GLU A 333 -4.16 -16.66 -25.49
C GLU A 333 -3.58 -17.83 -26.30
N ASP A 334 -2.96 -18.78 -25.62
CA ASP A 334 -2.40 -19.97 -26.26
C ASP A 334 -3.44 -21.09 -26.40
N GLN A 335 -3.09 -22.17 -27.11
CA GLN A 335 -4.02 -23.29 -27.36
C GLN A 335 -4.36 -24.11 -26.10
N LEU A 336 -3.68 -23.88 -24.98
CA LEU A 336 -3.94 -24.52 -23.70
C LEU A 336 -4.84 -23.64 -22.80
N GLY A 337 -5.20 -22.43 -23.24
CA GLY A 337 -6.03 -21.48 -22.51
C GLY A 337 -5.26 -20.61 -21.52
N PHE A 338 -3.93 -20.57 -21.59
CA PHE A 338 -3.14 -19.62 -20.79
C PHE A 338 -3.12 -18.25 -21.45
N ILE A 339 -3.27 -17.21 -20.61
CA ILE A 339 -3.15 -15.82 -21.03
C ILE A 339 -1.73 -15.34 -20.71
N TRP A 340 -0.99 -15.03 -21.75
CA TRP A 340 0.33 -14.42 -21.68
C TRP A 340 0.19 -12.91 -21.74
N ILE A 341 0.78 -12.21 -20.77
CA ILE A 341 0.70 -10.76 -20.65
C ILE A 341 2.06 -10.16 -21.00
N ASN A 342 2.10 -9.30 -22.02
CA ASN A 342 3.26 -8.49 -22.35
C ASN A 342 2.98 -7.03 -21.97
N LEU A 343 3.79 -6.50 -21.05
CA LEU A 343 3.66 -5.16 -20.50
C LEU A 343 4.36 -4.08 -21.33
N ASP A 344 5.00 -4.43 -22.45
CA ASP A 344 5.58 -3.45 -23.37
C ASP A 344 4.51 -2.48 -23.88
N SER A 345 4.69 -1.19 -23.60
CA SER A 345 3.74 -0.14 -23.98
C SER A 345 3.82 0.27 -25.45
N SER A 346 4.78 -0.28 -26.21
CA SER A 346 4.90 -0.01 -27.65
C SER A 346 3.67 -0.51 -28.40
N ALA A 347 3.31 0.17 -29.50
CA ALA A 347 2.18 -0.26 -30.34
C ALA A 347 2.39 -1.63 -30.99
N THR A 348 3.66 -2.02 -31.16
CA THR A 348 4.09 -3.27 -31.79
C THR A 348 5.12 -3.93 -30.87
N PRO A 349 4.69 -4.67 -29.84
CA PRO A 349 5.62 -5.31 -28.91
C PRO A 349 6.33 -6.48 -29.59
N VAL A 350 7.36 -7.01 -28.93
CA VAL A 350 7.98 -8.27 -29.33
C VAL A 350 6.90 -9.36 -29.42
N PRO A 351 6.72 -10.02 -30.58
CA PRO A 351 5.69 -11.04 -30.75
C PRO A 351 5.92 -12.23 -29.81
N TRP A 352 4.86 -12.74 -29.18
CA TRP A 352 4.92 -13.93 -28.33
C TRP A 352 5.61 -15.12 -29.01
N ALA A 353 5.34 -15.32 -30.30
CA ALA A 353 5.93 -16.39 -31.10
C ALA A 353 7.47 -16.32 -31.21
N GLN A 354 8.07 -15.14 -31.02
CA GLN A 354 9.53 -15.00 -31.07
C GLN A 354 10.21 -15.87 -29.99
N ASP A 355 9.64 -15.89 -28.78
CA ASP A 355 10.21 -16.61 -27.64
C ASP A 355 9.50 -17.93 -27.34
N TYR A 356 8.21 -18.04 -27.66
CA TYR A 356 7.35 -19.13 -27.19
C TYR A 356 6.65 -19.91 -28.30
N GLU A 357 6.99 -19.70 -29.57
CA GLU A 357 6.36 -20.44 -30.67
C GLU A 357 6.47 -21.96 -30.47
N GLY A 358 5.30 -22.58 -30.36
CA GLY A 358 5.12 -24.02 -30.24
C GLY A 358 5.07 -24.55 -28.81
N VAL A 359 5.21 -23.71 -27.78
CA VAL A 359 5.15 -24.13 -26.36
C VAL A 359 3.87 -24.88 -26.02
N ASP A 360 2.77 -24.51 -26.68
CA ASP A 360 1.41 -24.97 -26.46
C ASP A 360 0.97 -26.10 -27.42
N THR A 361 1.68 -26.29 -28.54
CA THR A 361 1.31 -27.24 -29.60
C THR A 361 2.18 -28.48 -29.67
N ARG A 362 3.31 -28.51 -28.95
CA ARG A 362 4.20 -29.68 -28.92
C ARG A 362 3.44 -30.94 -28.46
N PRO A 363 3.76 -32.12 -29.03
CA PRO A 363 3.09 -33.38 -28.65
C PRO A 363 3.11 -33.66 -27.13
N ARG A 364 4.16 -33.24 -26.41
CA ARG A 364 4.28 -33.42 -24.94
C ARG A 364 3.13 -32.76 -24.17
N MET A 365 2.60 -31.64 -24.66
CA MET A 365 1.51 -30.93 -23.98
C MET A 365 0.18 -31.68 -24.09
N LYS A 366 0.06 -32.66 -25.00
CA LYS A 366 -1.12 -33.54 -25.11
C LYS A 366 -1.13 -34.68 -24.10
N THR A 367 -0.04 -34.85 -23.32
CA THR A 367 0.06 -35.91 -22.30
C THR A 367 -0.96 -35.73 -21.18
N TYR A 368 -1.23 -34.48 -20.80
CA TYR A 368 -2.18 -34.13 -19.75
C TYR A 368 -3.20 -33.11 -20.26
N ASP A 369 -4.47 -33.37 -19.96
CA ASP A 369 -5.55 -32.41 -20.20
C ASP A 369 -5.61 -31.42 -19.04
N LEU A 370 -5.02 -30.23 -19.23
CA LEU A 370 -4.95 -29.19 -18.20
C LEU A 370 -6.33 -28.66 -17.80
N THR A 371 -7.38 -28.87 -18.61
CA THR A 371 -8.77 -28.52 -18.23
C THR A 371 -9.33 -29.38 -17.10
N LYS A 372 -8.65 -30.48 -16.76
CA LYS A 372 -8.98 -31.39 -15.64
C LYS A 372 -8.26 -31.05 -14.36
N TYR A 373 -7.77 -29.82 -14.22
CA TYR A 373 -7.09 -29.36 -13.03
C TYR A 373 -7.73 -28.05 -12.56
N THR A 374 -7.90 -27.92 -11.25
CA THR A 374 -8.53 -26.76 -10.60
C THR A 374 -7.59 -26.20 -9.56
N PHE A 375 -7.58 -24.87 -9.42
CA PHE A 375 -6.79 -24.20 -8.39
C PHE A 375 -7.11 -24.79 -7.01
N ASP A 376 -6.07 -25.08 -6.23
CA ASP A 376 -6.19 -25.66 -4.89
C ASP A 376 -5.63 -24.70 -3.84
N HIS A 377 -4.33 -24.39 -3.91
CA HIS A 377 -3.68 -23.48 -2.96
C HIS A 377 -2.44 -22.79 -3.55
N GLN A 378 -1.94 -21.80 -2.82
CA GLN A 378 -0.64 -21.18 -3.06
C GLN A 378 0.35 -21.55 -1.95
N TRP A 379 1.61 -21.72 -2.33
CA TRP A 379 2.72 -21.92 -1.40
C TRP A 379 3.87 -21.01 -1.79
N SER A 380 4.59 -20.48 -0.80
CA SER A 380 5.73 -19.62 -1.05
C SER A 380 6.83 -19.89 -0.06
N ILE A 381 8.07 -19.72 -0.52
CA ILE A 381 9.26 -19.83 0.31
C ILE A 381 10.29 -18.78 -0.12
N THR A 382 10.99 -18.19 0.85
CA THR A 382 12.02 -17.16 0.59
C THR A 382 13.41 -17.76 0.76
N GLY A 383 14.31 -17.46 -0.18
CA GLY A 383 15.71 -17.85 -0.15
C GLY A 383 16.66 -16.65 -0.20
N ASN A 384 17.81 -16.78 0.47
CA ASN A 384 18.84 -15.74 0.52
C ASN A 384 19.84 -15.90 -0.63
N PHE A 385 19.34 -15.78 -1.85
CA PHE A 385 20.12 -15.86 -3.09
C PHE A 385 19.50 -15.02 -4.21
N ASN A 386 20.33 -14.70 -5.20
CA ASN A 386 19.86 -14.07 -6.42
C ASN A 386 19.02 -15.06 -7.25
N TRP A 387 17.95 -14.58 -7.89
CA TRP A 387 17.04 -15.42 -8.68
C TRP A 387 17.76 -16.19 -9.81
N LYS A 388 18.86 -15.64 -10.34
CA LYS A 388 19.68 -16.30 -11.38
C LYS A 388 20.34 -17.57 -10.88
N THR A 389 20.73 -17.62 -9.59
CA THR A 389 21.28 -18.84 -8.98
C THR A 389 20.24 -19.96 -8.96
N LEU A 390 18.97 -19.62 -8.71
CA LEU A 390 17.88 -20.58 -8.77
C LEU A 390 17.56 -21.02 -10.20
N ALA A 391 17.63 -20.10 -11.16
CA ALA A 391 17.46 -20.42 -12.58
C ALA A 391 18.57 -21.32 -13.12
N ASP A 392 19.81 -21.12 -12.69
CA ASP A 392 20.91 -22.04 -12.99
C ASP A 392 20.62 -23.41 -12.39
N ASN A 393 20.35 -23.50 -11.08
CA ASN A 393 20.06 -24.76 -10.37
C ASN A 393 18.90 -25.54 -11.01
N TYR A 394 17.78 -24.87 -11.32
CA TYR A 394 16.61 -25.53 -11.90
C TYR A 394 16.89 -26.08 -13.30
N ASN A 395 17.79 -25.47 -14.07
CA ASN A 395 18.07 -25.87 -15.45
C ASN A 395 19.27 -26.82 -15.57
N GLU A 396 19.84 -27.30 -14.45
CA GLU A 396 20.96 -28.24 -14.44
C GLU A 396 20.62 -29.55 -15.17
N ASP A 397 21.57 -30.02 -15.98
CA ASP A 397 21.46 -31.27 -16.73
C ASP A 397 22.20 -32.40 -16.00
N PHE A 398 21.51 -33.48 -15.69
CA PHE A 398 22.06 -34.64 -14.97
C PHE A 398 21.97 -35.90 -15.84
N THR A 399 22.78 -36.91 -15.54
CA THR A 399 22.90 -38.16 -16.33
C THR A 399 21.61 -38.94 -16.67
N LYS A 400 20.45 -38.59 -16.10
CA LYS A 400 19.13 -39.24 -16.34
C LYS A 400 18.04 -38.29 -16.87
N TYR A 401 18.38 -37.03 -17.04
CA TYR A 401 17.52 -35.96 -17.53
C TYR A 401 18.21 -35.35 -18.76
N TYR A 402 17.45 -34.69 -19.62
CA TYR A 402 18.04 -33.83 -20.64
C TYR A 402 17.12 -32.64 -20.88
N VAL A 403 17.68 -31.54 -21.35
CA VAL A 403 16.90 -30.34 -21.66
C VAL A 403 16.91 -30.01 -23.15
N GLU A 404 15.79 -29.47 -23.62
CA GLU A 404 15.65 -28.90 -24.97
C GLU A 404 15.36 -27.40 -24.86
N THR A 405 16.08 -26.60 -25.63
CA THR A 405 16.02 -25.13 -25.54
C THR A 405 15.51 -24.54 -26.85
N LYS A 406 14.54 -23.61 -26.77
CA LYS A 406 14.06 -22.82 -27.91
C LYS A 406 13.50 -21.50 -27.40
N GLY A 407 14.01 -20.38 -27.93
CA GLY A 407 13.54 -19.04 -27.55
C GLY A 407 13.66 -18.78 -26.06
N GLY A 408 12.56 -18.38 -25.41
CA GLY A 408 12.48 -18.17 -23.97
C GLY A 408 12.21 -19.43 -23.16
N GLN A 409 12.13 -20.61 -23.79
CA GLN A 409 11.73 -21.86 -23.14
C GLN A 409 12.90 -22.85 -22.98
N ILE A 410 12.96 -23.48 -21.80
CA ILE A 410 13.80 -24.65 -21.53
C ILE A 410 12.88 -25.79 -21.08
N GLU A 411 12.81 -26.85 -21.88
CA GLU A 411 11.99 -28.04 -21.62
C GLU A 411 12.82 -29.13 -20.97
N HIS A 412 12.29 -29.74 -19.93
CA HIS A 412 12.93 -30.82 -19.19
C HIS A 412 12.31 -32.16 -19.58
N TRP A 413 13.16 -33.15 -19.84
CA TRP A 413 12.80 -34.51 -20.22
C TRP A 413 13.46 -35.52 -19.29
N ASN A 414 12.66 -36.49 -18.82
CA ASN A 414 13.10 -37.54 -17.91
C ASN A 414 13.24 -38.84 -18.71
N THR A 415 14.38 -39.52 -18.61
CA THR A 415 14.51 -40.89 -19.15
C THR A 415 14.06 -41.91 -18.12
N ALA A 416 13.21 -42.86 -18.51
CA ALA A 416 12.75 -43.92 -17.61
C ALA A 416 13.92 -44.81 -17.16
N LYS A 417 13.91 -45.29 -15.91
CA LYS A 417 14.86 -46.32 -15.47
C LYS A 417 14.57 -47.64 -16.20
N GLU A 418 15.62 -48.34 -16.65
CA GLU A 418 15.48 -49.72 -17.12
C GLU A 418 14.80 -50.58 -16.04
N GLY A 419 13.66 -51.18 -16.39
CA GLY A 419 12.88 -52.05 -15.50
C GLY A 419 11.71 -51.40 -14.74
N GLU A 420 11.53 -50.08 -14.82
CA GLU A 420 10.33 -49.39 -14.30
C GLU A 420 9.40 -49.00 -15.47
N GLU A 421 8.67 -49.97 -16.04
CA GLU A 421 7.54 -49.67 -16.93
C GLU A 421 6.36 -49.13 -16.09
N GLY A 422 6.32 -47.81 -15.88
CA GLY A 422 5.24 -47.17 -15.10
C GLY A 422 5.37 -45.66 -14.88
N ASN A 423 4.86 -44.86 -15.83
CA ASN A 423 4.02 -43.67 -15.65
C ASN A 423 4.36 -42.49 -14.70
N PHE A 424 5.62 -42.23 -14.33
CA PHE A 424 6.01 -40.93 -13.73
C PHE A 424 6.52 -39.92 -14.76
N GLN A 425 5.67 -39.53 -15.73
CA GLN A 425 6.04 -38.53 -16.72
C GLN A 425 5.76 -37.12 -16.19
N ILE A 426 6.72 -36.56 -15.44
CA ILE A 426 6.70 -35.15 -15.03
C ILE A 426 7.13 -34.31 -16.23
N LEU A 427 6.33 -33.29 -16.57
CA LEU A 427 6.65 -32.33 -17.62
C LEU A 427 7.01 -31.01 -16.97
N SER A 428 8.30 -30.72 -16.88
CA SER A 428 8.80 -29.45 -16.37
C SER A 428 9.24 -28.54 -17.52
N SER A 429 8.93 -27.26 -17.39
CA SER A 429 9.37 -26.21 -18.30
C SER A 429 9.75 -24.98 -17.52
N PHE A 430 10.88 -24.40 -17.88
CA PHE A 430 11.29 -23.07 -17.47
C PHE A 430 10.93 -22.09 -18.59
N LEU A 431 10.36 -20.97 -18.18
CA LEU A 431 9.93 -19.86 -19.02
C LEU A 431 10.70 -18.62 -18.57
N TYR A 432 11.55 -18.12 -19.45
CA TYR A 432 12.39 -16.96 -19.17
C TYR A 432 11.53 -15.71 -18.86
N PRO A 433 11.89 -14.87 -17.88
CA PRO A 433 13.12 -14.95 -17.09
C PRO A 433 13.00 -15.80 -15.82
N ASN A 434 11.82 -16.04 -15.27
CA ASN A 434 11.68 -16.46 -13.87
C ASN A 434 10.40 -17.24 -13.57
N ALA A 435 9.79 -17.86 -14.58
CA ALA A 435 8.59 -18.66 -14.41
C ALA A 435 8.84 -20.13 -14.72
N THR A 436 8.09 -21.01 -14.08
CA THR A 436 8.11 -22.45 -14.37
C THR A 436 6.70 -23.01 -14.42
N ILE A 437 6.54 -24.06 -15.22
CA ILE A 437 5.34 -24.88 -15.20
C ILE A 437 5.79 -26.32 -15.03
N THR A 438 5.23 -27.02 -14.06
CA THR A 438 5.49 -28.44 -13.86
C THR A 438 4.18 -29.18 -13.77
N VAL A 439 3.98 -30.14 -14.67
CA VAL A 439 2.79 -30.97 -14.77
C VAL A 439 3.11 -32.38 -14.34
N ALA A 440 2.35 -32.89 -13.38
CA ALA A 440 2.44 -34.25 -12.87
C ALA A 440 1.03 -34.93 -12.91
N PRO A 441 0.96 -36.26 -12.73
CA PRO A 441 -0.32 -36.97 -12.80
C PRO A 441 -1.39 -36.49 -11.83
N ALA A 442 -0.98 -36.01 -10.64
CA ALA A 442 -1.86 -35.63 -9.53
C ALA A 442 -2.12 -34.11 -9.43
N PHE A 443 -1.16 -33.31 -9.88
CA PHE A 443 -1.20 -31.85 -9.78
C PHE A 443 -0.40 -31.23 -10.93
N PHE A 444 -0.63 -29.96 -11.21
CA PHE A 444 0.39 -29.13 -11.84
C PHE A 444 0.61 -27.88 -10.99
N TYR A 445 1.78 -27.26 -11.10
CA TYR A 445 1.99 -25.94 -10.53
C TYR A 445 2.53 -24.94 -11.55
N ILE A 446 2.26 -23.68 -11.28
CA ILE A 446 2.95 -22.54 -11.89
C ILE A 446 3.86 -21.93 -10.83
N GLY A 447 5.16 -21.93 -11.09
CA GLY A 447 6.17 -21.31 -10.25
C GLY A 447 6.53 -19.92 -10.77
N ARG A 448 6.73 -18.96 -9.85
CA ARG A 448 7.26 -17.62 -10.12
C ARG A 448 8.36 -17.31 -9.12
N TRP A 449 9.50 -16.82 -9.59
CA TRP A 449 10.61 -16.44 -8.71
C TRP A 449 10.76 -14.92 -8.71
N ILE A 450 10.29 -14.32 -7.63
CA ILE A 450 10.19 -12.88 -7.47
C ILE A 450 11.44 -12.37 -6.74
N PRO A 451 12.38 -11.70 -7.43
CA PRO A 451 13.50 -11.07 -6.74
C PRO A 451 12.99 -9.91 -5.88
N THR A 452 13.15 -10.02 -4.56
CA THR A 452 12.78 -8.97 -3.59
C THR A 452 13.95 -8.04 -3.31
N SER A 453 15.19 -8.51 -3.53
CA SER A 453 16.41 -7.70 -3.54
C SER A 453 17.48 -8.33 -4.45
N ALA A 454 18.67 -7.74 -4.52
CA ALA A 454 19.79 -8.31 -5.25
C ALA A 454 20.27 -9.68 -4.70
N GLY A 455 19.98 -9.99 -3.43
CA GLY A 455 20.42 -11.20 -2.74
C GLY A 455 19.30 -12.00 -2.08
N GLU A 456 18.04 -11.68 -2.36
CA GLU A 456 16.87 -12.37 -1.83
C GLU A 456 15.85 -12.61 -2.94
N THR A 457 15.31 -13.82 -2.99
CA THR A 457 14.29 -14.25 -3.96
C THR A 457 13.17 -14.97 -3.25
N ARG A 458 11.93 -14.56 -3.52
CA ARG A 458 10.72 -15.25 -3.07
C ARG A 458 10.21 -16.17 -4.17
N MET A 459 10.15 -17.46 -3.90
CA MET A 459 9.61 -18.47 -4.80
C MET A 459 8.13 -18.67 -4.47
N GLU A 460 7.24 -18.44 -5.43
CA GLU A 460 5.80 -18.56 -5.29
C GLU A 460 5.28 -19.64 -6.23
N TYR A 461 4.41 -20.51 -5.72
CA TYR A 461 3.87 -21.66 -6.44
C TYR A 461 2.35 -21.67 -6.31
N GLU A 462 1.66 -21.72 -7.43
CA GLU A 462 0.22 -21.95 -7.49
C GLU A 462 -0.02 -23.42 -7.85
N TYR A 463 -0.62 -24.18 -6.94
CA TYR A 463 -0.92 -25.59 -7.14
C TYR A 463 -2.34 -25.78 -7.66
N TYR A 464 -2.46 -26.59 -8.70
CA TYR A 464 -3.70 -26.97 -9.33
C TYR A 464 -3.86 -28.47 -9.20
N ARG A 465 -4.93 -28.88 -8.51
CA ARG A 465 -5.25 -30.27 -8.23
C ARG A 465 -6.05 -30.87 -9.37
N ARG A 466 -5.76 -32.12 -9.71
CA ARG A 466 -6.57 -32.88 -10.68
C ARG A 466 -8.00 -33.10 -10.17
N SER A 467 -8.99 -32.75 -11.00
CA SER A 467 -10.41 -32.71 -10.66
C SER A 467 -11.27 -33.80 -11.31
N ASP A 468 -10.69 -34.69 -12.14
CA ASP A 468 -11.42 -35.79 -12.80
C ASP A 468 -11.63 -37.04 -11.92
N GLY A 469 -11.34 -36.94 -10.63
CA GLY A 469 -11.53 -38.02 -9.64
C GLY A 469 -10.49 -39.15 -9.70
N LYS A 470 -9.44 -39.04 -10.53
CA LYS A 470 -8.39 -40.07 -10.64
C LYS A 470 -7.26 -39.95 -9.63
N THR A 471 -7.30 -38.93 -8.77
CA THR A 471 -6.30 -38.69 -7.72
C THR A 471 -7.02 -38.43 -6.41
N ASP A 472 -6.85 -39.33 -5.44
CA ASP A 472 -7.42 -39.16 -4.12
C ASP A 472 -6.67 -38.09 -3.31
N ASP A 473 -7.25 -37.66 -2.19
CA ASP A 473 -6.66 -36.63 -1.33
C ASP A 473 -5.27 -37.04 -0.83
N LYS A 474 -5.11 -38.31 -0.47
CA LYS A 474 -3.89 -38.81 0.16
C LYS A 474 -2.72 -38.77 -0.83
N ASP A 475 -2.95 -39.22 -2.05
CA ASP A 475 -1.98 -39.22 -3.13
C ASP A 475 -1.61 -37.79 -3.52
N PHE A 476 -2.59 -36.89 -3.66
CA PHE A 476 -2.32 -35.47 -3.94
C PHE A 476 -1.41 -34.84 -2.88
N HIS A 477 -1.75 -34.98 -1.60
CA HIS A 477 -0.94 -34.43 -0.51
C HIS A 477 0.46 -35.06 -0.45
N PHE A 478 0.57 -36.37 -0.67
CA PHE A 478 1.87 -37.05 -0.73
C PHE A 478 2.77 -36.44 -1.82
N TYR A 479 2.24 -36.20 -3.02
CA TYR A 479 3.02 -35.62 -4.10
C TYR A 479 3.40 -34.16 -3.85
N VAL A 480 2.45 -33.35 -3.36
CA VAL A 480 2.72 -31.94 -3.05
C VAL A 480 3.81 -31.81 -1.97
N GLU A 481 3.74 -32.59 -0.89
CA GLU A 481 4.73 -32.53 0.19
C GLU A 481 6.11 -33.05 -0.27
N THR A 482 6.14 -34.09 -1.13
CA THR A 482 7.39 -34.57 -1.74
C THR A 482 8.04 -33.48 -2.60
N PHE A 483 7.26 -32.77 -3.42
CA PHE A 483 7.78 -31.67 -4.23
C PHE A 483 8.22 -30.47 -3.39
N LYS A 484 7.48 -30.11 -2.34
CA LYS A 484 7.92 -29.06 -1.41
C LYS A 484 9.26 -29.40 -0.76
N GLN A 485 9.51 -30.67 -0.43
CA GLN A 485 10.81 -31.10 0.07
C GLN A 485 11.92 -30.89 -0.98
N VAL A 486 11.71 -31.29 -2.23
CA VAL A 486 12.69 -31.05 -3.32
C VAL A 486 12.98 -29.55 -3.48
N LEU A 487 11.94 -28.71 -3.49
CA LEU A 487 12.09 -27.27 -3.62
C LEU A 487 12.79 -26.64 -2.39
N GLN A 488 12.64 -27.23 -1.21
CA GLN A 488 13.38 -26.84 -0.01
C GLN A 488 14.86 -27.21 -0.11
N GLU A 489 15.18 -28.38 -0.66
CA GLU A 489 16.57 -28.80 -0.91
C GLU A 489 17.25 -27.88 -1.93
N ASP A 490 16.57 -27.54 -3.03
CA ASP A 490 17.04 -26.58 -4.04
C ASP A 490 17.33 -25.20 -3.42
N LYS A 491 16.44 -24.72 -2.55
CA LYS A 491 16.67 -23.46 -1.82
C LYS A 491 17.94 -23.52 -1.00
N ASP A 492 18.18 -24.61 -0.29
CA ASP A 492 19.34 -24.73 0.60
C ASP A 492 20.64 -24.83 -0.21
N LEU A 493 20.63 -25.54 -1.34
CA LEU A 493 21.71 -25.56 -2.34
C LEU A 493 22.01 -24.16 -2.89
N CYS A 494 20.99 -23.44 -3.36
CA CYS A 494 21.14 -22.07 -3.88
C CYS A 494 21.69 -21.12 -2.82
N THR A 495 21.26 -21.26 -1.56
CA THR A 495 21.74 -20.44 -0.44
C THR A 495 23.23 -20.70 -0.18
N ALA A 496 23.65 -21.96 -0.20
CA ALA A 496 25.05 -22.32 -0.06
C ALA A 496 25.91 -21.83 -1.25
N ALA A 497 25.40 -21.97 -2.47
CA ALA A 497 26.05 -21.48 -3.68
C ALA A 497 26.24 -19.95 -3.65
N GLN A 498 25.20 -19.20 -3.29
CA GLN A 498 25.29 -17.75 -3.14
C GLN A 498 26.31 -17.34 -2.07
N LYS A 499 26.39 -18.06 -0.94
CA LYS A 499 27.39 -17.80 0.09
C LYS A 499 28.81 -17.95 -0.46
N ASN A 500 29.07 -18.95 -1.29
CA ASN A 500 30.38 -19.14 -1.91
C ASN A 500 30.69 -18.07 -2.98
N LEU A 501 29.69 -17.64 -3.75
CA LEU A 501 29.81 -16.51 -4.69
C LEU A 501 30.17 -15.22 -3.94
N ASN A 502 29.48 -14.91 -2.84
CA ASN A 502 29.73 -13.73 -2.03
C ASN A 502 31.12 -13.75 -1.36
N ALA A 503 31.63 -14.94 -1.02
CA ALA A 503 32.97 -15.11 -0.48
C ALA A 503 34.08 -14.97 -1.55
N GLY A 504 33.73 -14.81 -2.83
CA GLY A 504 34.69 -14.69 -3.93
C GLY A 504 35.43 -15.99 -4.25
N ILE A 505 34.93 -17.13 -3.78
CA ILE A 505 35.52 -18.47 -4.04
C ILE A 505 35.42 -18.82 -5.52
N TYR A 506 34.31 -18.44 -6.17
CA TYR A 506 34.09 -18.58 -7.60
C TYR A 506 34.15 -17.19 -8.25
N GLN A 507 35.18 -16.94 -9.07
CA GLN A 507 35.32 -15.70 -9.85
C GLN A 507 35.07 -15.94 -11.34
N ASN A 508 35.56 -17.07 -11.85
CA ASN A 508 35.34 -17.59 -13.18
C ASN A 508 35.50 -19.12 -13.15
N GLY A 509 34.80 -19.82 -14.03
CA GLY A 509 34.89 -21.27 -14.17
C GLY A 509 34.52 -21.67 -15.59
N GLN A 510 35.21 -22.65 -16.16
CA GLN A 510 34.79 -23.27 -17.42
C GLN A 510 33.85 -24.41 -17.08
N LEU A 511 32.59 -24.33 -17.54
CA LEU A 511 31.65 -25.43 -17.43
C LEU A 511 32.07 -26.58 -18.37
N HIS A 512 31.77 -27.81 -17.97
CA HIS A 512 32.26 -29.00 -18.64
C HIS A 512 31.51 -29.21 -19.96
N LEU A 513 32.13 -28.79 -21.06
CA LEU A 513 31.56 -28.79 -22.41
C LEU A 513 31.00 -30.14 -22.90
N GLU A 514 31.42 -31.29 -22.35
CA GLU A 514 30.84 -32.60 -22.71
C GLU A 514 29.68 -33.04 -21.81
N ALA A 515 29.60 -32.54 -20.57
CA ALA A 515 28.48 -32.86 -19.68
C ALA A 515 27.22 -32.04 -20.06
N GLU A 516 27.44 -30.89 -20.70
CA GLU A 516 26.38 -29.99 -21.19
C GLU A 516 26.17 -30.12 -22.73
N LYS A 517 26.83 -31.08 -23.38
CA LYS A 517 26.60 -31.48 -24.78
C LYS A 517 25.91 -32.84 -24.85
N THR A 518 24.65 -32.86 -25.27
CA THR A 518 24.03 -34.11 -25.74
C THR A 518 23.31 -33.90 -27.06
N CYS A 519 24.08 -33.73 -28.16
CA CYS A 519 23.81 -34.40 -29.44
C CYS A 519 24.99 -34.29 -30.41
N LEU A 520 25.30 -35.40 -31.08
CA LEU A 520 26.16 -35.48 -32.27
C LEU A 520 25.46 -34.78 -33.45
N CYS A 521 25.72 -33.49 -33.67
CA CYS A 521 25.38 -32.84 -34.94
C CYS A 521 26.58 -31.99 -35.42
N PRO A 522 27.15 -32.22 -36.62
CA PRO A 522 28.47 -31.66 -36.99
C PRO A 522 28.52 -30.16 -37.32
N ALA A 523 27.45 -29.39 -37.09
CA ALA A 523 27.33 -28.05 -37.69
C ALA A 523 27.00 -26.86 -36.74
N ALA A 524 26.72 -27.08 -35.44
CA ALA A 524 26.57 -25.97 -34.50
C ALA A 524 26.72 -26.45 -33.04
N ILE A 525 27.47 -25.71 -32.23
CA ILE A 525 27.49 -25.89 -30.77
C ILE A 525 26.16 -25.34 -30.25
N MET A 526 25.16 -26.21 -29.98
CA MET A 526 23.93 -25.80 -29.30
C MET A 526 24.16 -25.80 -27.79
N LEU A 527 24.06 -24.63 -27.16
CA LEU A 527 24.06 -24.51 -25.70
C LEU A 527 22.72 -25.04 -25.14
N ARG A 528 22.78 -25.76 -24.02
CA ARG A 528 21.62 -26.32 -23.31
C ARG A 528 21.69 -25.94 -21.82
N GLY A 529 20.56 -26.05 -21.13
CA GLY A 529 20.48 -25.93 -19.67
C GLY A 529 21.03 -24.59 -19.13
N PRO A 530 21.91 -24.60 -18.11
CA PRO A 530 22.40 -23.37 -17.50
C PRO A 530 23.19 -22.49 -18.47
N LEU A 531 24.00 -23.09 -19.35
CA LEU A 531 24.74 -22.34 -20.37
C LEU A 531 23.82 -21.58 -21.34
N TYR A 532 22.70 -22.19 -21.74
CA TYR A 532 21.73 -21.52 -22.59
C TYR A 532 21.11 -20.32 -21.87
N PHE A 533 20.67 -20.51 -20.63
CA PHE A 533 20.09 -19.45 -19.80
C PHE A 533 21.08 -18.29 -19.54
N GLN A 534 22.32 -18.60 -19.19
CA GLN A 534 23.37 -17.61 -18.94
C GLN A 534 23.70 -16.83 -20.21
N ASN A 535 23.82 -17.51 -21.36
CA ASN A 535 24.09 -16.85 -22.62
C ASN A 535 22.91 -15.97 -23.09
N LEU A 536 21.67 -16.46 -22.95
CA LEU A 536 20.46 -15.68 -23.24
C LEU A 536 20.41 -14.42 -22.37
N THR A 537 20.59 -14.56 -21.05
CA THR A 537 20.61 -13.43 -20.11
C THR A 537 21.71 -12.43 -20.45
N LYS A 538 22.92 -12.91 -20.74
CA LYS A 538 24.04 -12.05 -21.13
C LYS A 538 23.76 -11.31 -22.43
N MET A 539 23.26 -12.00 -23.45
CA MET A 539 22.95 -11.41 -24.75
C MET A 539 21.89 -10.31 -24.61
N LEU A 540 20.79 -10.58 -23.89
CA LEU A 540 19.72 -9.60 -23.67
C LEU A 540 20.22 -8.39 -22.88
N PHE A 541 21.02 -8.61 -21.83
CA PHE A 541 21.60 -7.52 -21.05
C PHE A 541 22.55 -6.64 -21.87
N MET A 542 23.43 -7.26 -22.66
CA MET A 542 24.38 -6.52 -23.50
C MET A 542 23.64 -5.77 -24.61
N ALA A 543 22.65 -6.38 -25.26
CA ALA A 543 21.83 -5.73 -26.28
C ALA A 543 21.06 -4.53 -25.71
N HIS A 544 20.45 -4.69 -24.53
CA HIS A 544 19.75 -3.59 -23.85
C HIS A 544 20.70 -2.45 -23.49
N HIS A 545 21.90 -2.76 -22.98
CA HIS A 545 22.90 -1.75 -22.68
C HIS A 545 23.38 -1.01 -23.93
N GLU A 546 23.61 -1.72 -25.04
CA GLU A 546 23.93 -1.11 -26.33
C GLU A 546 22.81 -0.18 -26.81
N GLU A 547 21.54 -0.57 -26.62
CA GLU A 547 20.38 0.26 -26.93
C GLU A 547 20.33 1.52 -26.08
N GLU A 548 20.57 1.42 -24.76
CA GLU A 548 20.68 2.59 -23.86
C GLU A 548 21.82 3.53 -24.30
N GLN A 549 22.98 3.00 -24.68
CA GLN A 549 24.10 3.80 -25.18
C GLN A 549 23.73 4.53 -26.48
N GLN A 550 23.05 3.85 -27.41
CA GLN A 550 22.54 4.48 -28.64
C GLN A 550 21.48 5.55 -28.33
N ASN A 551 20.74 5.40 -27.24
CA ASN A 551 19.76 6.37 -26.74
C ASN A 551 20.35 7.43 -25.80
N GLY A 552 21.66 7.72 -25.90
CA GLY A 552 22.31 8.78 -25.13
C GLY A 552 22.54 8.44 -23.64
N GLY A 553 22.52 7.17 -23.28
CA GLY A 553 22.69 6.68 -21.90
C GLY A 553 21.44 6.78 -21.04
N LEU A 554 20.29 7.10 -21.63
CA LEU A 554 19.01 7.15 -20.91
C LEU A 554 18.44 5.74 -20.72
N PRO A 555 17.90 5.44 -19.52
CA PRO A 555 17.35 4.12 -19.25
C PRO A 555 16.10 3.86 -20.10
N ILE A 556 15.99 2.64 -20.62
CA ILE A 556 14.87 2.23 -21.47
C ILE A 556 13.88 1.43 -20.62
N TRP A 557 12.65 1.95 -20.50
CA TRP A 557 11.58 1.30 -19.75
C TRP A 557 10.41 0.94 -20.67
N PRO A 558 10.39 -0.27 -21.27
CA PRO A 558 9.36 -0.65 -22.24
C PRO A 558 7.95 -0.59 -21.66
N ALA A 559 7.80 -0.92 -20.37
CA ALA A 559 6.51 -0.92 -19.69
C ALA A 559 6.00 0.46 -19.24
N VAL A 560 6.78 1.53 -19.44
CA VAL A 560 6.33 2.89 -19.11
C VAL A 560 5.49 3.43 -20.27
N PRO A 561 4.21 3.80 -20.03
CA PRO A 561 3.36 4.31 -21.09
C PRO A 561 3.95 5.54 -21.77
N LYS A 562 4.03 5.51 -23.11
CA LYS A 562 4.33 6.68 -23.93
C LYS A 562 3.05 7.49 -24.10
N HIS A 563 2.76 8.40 -23.16
CA HIS A 563 1.63 9.32 -23.29
C HIS A 563 1.78 10.21 -24.54
N SER A 564 0.68 10.70 -25.09
CA SER A 564 0.71 11.85 -26.01
C SER A 564 1.06 13.09 -25.20
N ILE A 565 2.36 13.29 -24.98
CA ILE A 565 2.88 14.41 -24.22
C ILE A 565 2.63 15.67 -25.07
N THR A 566 1.79 16.59 -24.60
CA THR A 566 1.78 17.95 -25.15
C THR A 566 3.16 18.57 -24.92
N ALA A 567 3.69 19.35 -25.87
CA ALA A 567 5.06 19.88 -25.83
C ALA A 567 5.44 20.61 -24.51
N ALA A 568 4.46 21.12 -23.75
CA ALA A 568 4.66 21.68 -22.40
C ALA A 568 5.17 20.63 -21.38
N ASN A 569 4.62 19.42 -21.38
CA ASN A 569 4.94 18.38 -20.40
C ASN A 569 6.31 17.72 -20.67
N GLU A 570 6.81 17.73 -21.91
CA GLU A 570 8.16 17.21 -22.23
C GLU A 570 9.25 18.05 -21.54
N THR A 571 9.06 19.37 -21.50
CA THR A 571 10.00 20.29 -20.85
C THR A 571 10.03 20.07 -19.34
N GLU A 572 8.87 19.85 -18.72
CA GLU A 572 8.75 19.62 -17.27
C GLU A 572 9.27 18.23 -16.86
N ILE A 573 9.00 17.19 -17.64
CA ILE A 573 9.55 15.85 -17.43
C ILE A 573 11.07 15.87 -17.58
N ALA A 574 11.59 16.54 -18.62
CA ALA A 574 13.04 16.70 -18.81
C ALA A 574 13.69 17.49 -17.67
N PHE A 575 13.02 18.53 -17.16
CA PHE A 575 13.46 19.27 -15.98
C PHE A 575 13.52 18.38 -14.72
N CYS A 576 12.46 17.60 -14.44
CA CYS A 576 12.43 16.68 -13.29
C CYS A 576 13.50 15.58 -13.40
N ALA A 577 13.69 15.01 -14.60
CA ALA A 577 14.71 14.00 -14.85
C ALA A 577 16.13 14.56 -14.62
N ASN A 578 16.39 15.81 -15.03
CA ASN A 578 17.67 16.47 -14.79
C ASN A 578 17.93 16.78 -13.32
N LEU A 579 16.89 17.05 -12.52
CA LEU A 579 17.01 17.22 -11.06
C LEU A 579 17.39 15.93 -10.34
N ALA A 580 16.90 14.77 -10.82
CA ALA A 580 17.18 13.47 -10.22
C ALA A 580 18.64 12.99 -10.38
N CYS A 581 19.39 13.55 -11.33
CA CYS A 581 20.79 13.22 -11.58
C CYS A 581 21.78 13.84 -10.56
N GLY A 582 21.33 14.67 -9.62
CA GLY A 582 22.16 15.21 -8.53
C GLY A 582 21.83 14.55 -7.20
N GLU A 583 22.66 13.62 -6.71
CA GLU A 583 22.75 13.05 -5.34
C GLU A 583 21.44 12.68 -4.58
N LEU A 584 20.27 12.68 -5.21
CA LEU A 584 18.95 12.39 -4.61
C LEU A 584 18.29 11.13 -5.21
N ALA A 585 19.09 10.14 -5.57
CA ALA A 585 18.60 8.86 -6.12
C ALA A 585 17.87 7.95 -5.10
N SER A 586 17.48 8.44 -3.92
CA SER A 586 16.80 7.64 -2.88
C SER A 586 15.34 7.99 -2.60
N GLN A 587 14.73 8.96 -3.30
CA GLN A 587 13.31 9.30 -3.07
C GLN A 587 12.51 9.30 -4.38
N ARG A 588 11.80 8.20 -4.65
CA ARG A 588 10.77 8.08 -5.70
C ARG A 588 9.46 8.78 -5.30
N GLU A 589 9.50 10.07 -4.93
CA GLU A 589 8.29 10.83 -4.58
C GLU A 589 7.85 11.85 -5.64
N LEU A 590 8.65 12.11 -6.67
CA LEU A 590 8.37 13.21 -7.62
C LEU A 590 7.53 12.83 -8.86
N SER A 591 7.08 11.58 -9.01
CA SER A 591 6.27 11.18 -10.17
C SER A 591 4.80 11.65 -10.13
N TRP A 592 4.37 12.35 -9.07
CA TRP A 592 2.98 12.81 -8.91
C TRP A 592 2.68 14.17 -9.54
N TRP A 593 3.71 14.94 -9.92
CA TRP A 593 3.53 16.33 -10.35
C TRP A 593 3.15 16.52 -11.82
N SER A 594 3.36 15.54 -12.69
CA SER A 594 3.15 15.69 -14.15
C SER A 594 1.73 15.34 -14.63
N GLY A 595 0.73 15.39 -13.76
CA GLY A 595 -0.65 15.00 -14.08
C GLY A 595 -1.74 15.82 -13.39
N LEU A 596 -1.46 17.09 -13.04
CA LEU A 596 -2.49 18.07 -12.68
C LEU A 596 -2.85 18.95 -13.87
#